data_AF-A0A2V1JSN0-F1
#
_entry.id   AF-A0A2V1JSN0-F1
#
_cell.length_a   1.000
_cell.length_b   1.000
_cell.length_c   1.000
_cell.angle_alpha   90.00
_cell.angle_beta   90.00
_cell.angle_gamma   90.00
#
_symmetry.space_group_name_H-M   'P 1'
#
loop_
_entity.id
_entity.type
_entity.pdbx_description
1 polymer ?
#
loop_
_entity_poly.entity_id
_entity_poly.type
_entity_poly.pdbx_seq_one_letter_code
_entity_poly.pdbx_strand_id
1 'polypeptide(L)'
;MANRLFINKSGQTLTVRTTTSDTSAIVGYIYDREAYVYDSDAGGDGAFNHVKFLDASGNFKWGYLNFPPDGWSTSCISWPYKYNVLISGTKYSTYLLRKDCKAYYPSGKYWKTIPAGRQVATNNDTMGENYPYLKSIDYYQGDSGWERVCGNYGFVDTGIRSGSRYNKIAFYGGW
;
A
#
# COMPACT_ATOMS: atom_id res chain seq x y z
N MET A 1 -6.85 14.60 2.14
CA MET A 1 -5.67 14.10 2.90
C MET A 1 -5.11 12.90 2.16
N ALA A 2 -3.81 12.67 2.12
CA ALA A 2 -3.29 11.54 1.34
C ALA A 2 -3.66 10.18 1.95
N ASN A 3 -4.09 9.24 1.10
CA ASN A 3 -4.36 7.85 1.46
C ASN A 3 -3.11 7.15 2.01
N ARG A 4 -3.27 6.07 2.78
CA ARG A 4 -2.13 5.32 3.37
C ARG A 4 -2.20 3.83 3.11
N LEU A 5 -1.05 3.19 2.89
CA LEU A 5 -0.93 1.74 2.72
C LEU A 5 -0.74 1.05 4.08
N PHE A 6 -1.77 0.32 4.50
CA PHE A 6 -1.74 -0.48 5.72
C PHE A 6 -1.72 -1.96 5.41
N ILE A 7 -1.19 -2.72 6.35
CA ILE A 7 -1.15 -4.16 6.35
C ILE A 7 -1.91 -4.63 7.58
N ASN A 8 -2.84 -5.56 7.40
CA ASN A 8 -3.43 -6.24 8.53
C ASN A 8 -2.38 -7.15 9.17
N LYS A 9 -1.96 -6.80 10.39
CA LYS A 9 -1.05 -7.60 11.23
C LYS A 9 -1.69 -7.97 12.57
N SER A 10 -3.02 -7.93 12.65
CA SER A 10 -3.76 -8.31 13.84
C SER A 10 -3.73 -9.82 14.14
N GLY A 11 -3.27 -10.65 13.18
CA GLY A 11 -3.41 -12.11 13.26
C GLY A 11 -4.85 -12.60 13.02
N GLN A 12 -5.78 -11.71 12.71
CA GLN A 12 -7.20 -12.00 12.51
C GLN A 12 -7.68 -11.62 11.11
N THR A 13 -8.86 -12.11 10.72
CA THR A 13 -9.55 -11.63 9.52
C THR A 13 -10.42 -10.43 9.90
N LEU A 14 -10.17 -9.28 9.26
CA LEU A 14 -10.97 -8.08 9.43
C LEU A 14 -12.22 -8.17 8.57
N THR A 15 -13.38 -7.89 9.15
CA THR A 15 -14.66 -7.83 8.43
C THR A 15 -14.91 -6.41 7.96
N VAL A 16 -15.13 -6.23 6.66
CA VAL A 16 -15.44 -4.94 6.06
C VAL A 16 -16.94 -4.85 5.78
N ARG A 17 -17.57 -3.75 6.18
CA ARG A 17 -19.03 -3.54 6.08
C ARG A 17 -19.41 -2.33 5.22
N THR A 18 -20.67 -2.25 4.81
CA THR A 18 -21.17 -1.11 4.00
C THR A 18 -21.23 0.20 4.77
N THR A 19 -21.46 0.16 6.09
CA THR A 19 -21.57 1.36 6.95
C THR A 19 -20.89 1.14 8.30
N THR A 20 -20.85 2.19 9.13
CA THR A 20 -20.32 2.20 10.50
C THR A 20 -21.21 1.45 11.52
N SER A 21 -22.04 0.50 11.06
CA SER A 21 -22.89 -0.34 11.90
C SER A 21 -22.46 -1.81 11.82
N ASP A 22 -22.36 -2.48 12.96
CA ASP A 22 -22.03 -3.91 13.05
C ASP A 22 -23.13 -4.85 12.55
N THR A 23 -24.33 -4.32 12.32
CA THR A 23 -25.44 -5.07 11.70
C THR A 23 -25.53 -4.85 10.20
N SER A 24 -24.73 -3.94 9.64
CA SER A 24 -24.75 -3.66 8.21
C SER A 24 -24.12 -4.79 7.38
N ALA A 25 -24.47 -4.84 6.10
CA ALA A 25 -24.04 -5.91 5.20
C ALA A 25 -22.50 -5.99 5.12
N ILE A 26 -21.99 -7.21 5.15
CA ILE A 26 -20.57 -7.48 4.94
C ILE A 26 -20.28 -7.32 3.44
N VAL A 27 -19.30 -6.48 3.11
CA VAL A 27 -18.84 -6.28 1.74
C VAL A 27 -17.58 -7.07 1.43
N GLY A 28 -16.84 -7.52 2.44
CA GLY A 28 -15.72 -8.41 2.24
C GLY A 28 -14.83 -8.53 3.46
N TYR A 29 -13.63 -9.04 3.22
CA TYR A 29 -12.69 -9.39 4.28
C TYR A 29 -11.28 -8.94 3.90
N ILE A 30 -10.51 -8.52 4.90
CA ILE A 30 -9.07 -8.26 4.79
C ILE A 30 -8.40 -9.21 5.76
N TYR A 31 -7.62 -10.13 5.24
CA TYR A 31 -7.08 -11.23 6.05
C TYR A 31 -5.70 -10.88 6.60
N ASP A 32 -5.16 -11.74 7.48
CA ASP A 32 -3.82 -11.53 8.03
C ASP A 32 -2.77 -11.43 6.90
N ARG A 33 -1.83 -10.49 7.08
CA ARG A 33 -0.78 -10.14 6.12
C ARG A 33 -1.31 -9.66 4.77
N GLU A 34 -2.49 -9.05 4.75
CA GLU A 34 -3.07 -8.46 3.56
C GLU A 34 -2.91 -6.94 3.56
N ALA A 35 -2.49 -6.40 2.42
CA ALA A 35 -2.41 -4.97 2.22
C ALA A 35 -3.78 -4.40 1.85
N TYR A 36 -4.09 -3.23 2.40
CA TYR A 36 -5.28 -2.46 2.12
C TYR A 36 -4.97 -0.97 2.26
N VAL A 37 -5.90 -0.11 1.88
CA VAL A 37 -5.71 1.33 1.88
C VAL A 37 -6.60 1.94 2.93
N TYR A 38 -6.02 2.72 3.84
CA TYR A 38 -6.79 3.64 4.67
C TYR A 38 -7.15 4.88 3.84
N ASP A 39 -8.44 5.15 3.74
CA ASP A 39 -8.97 6.26 2.96
C ASP A 39 -9.04 7.51 3.84
N SER A 40 -8.04 8.38 3.69
CA SER A 40 -7.90 9.54 4.56
C SER A 40 -8.92 10.64 4.29
N ASP A 41 -9.59 10.63 3.13
CA ASP A 41 -10.60 11.66 2.80
C ASP A 41 -11.93 11.40 3.49
N ALA A 42 -12.33 10.13 3.58
CA ALA A 42 -13.47 9.70 4.38
C ALA A 42 -13.11 9.53 5.87
N GLY A 43 -11.83 9.24 6.15
CA GLY A 43 -11.25 9.22 7.48
C GLY A 43 -11.74 8.09 8.37
N GLY A 44 -11.68 8.36 9.67
CA GLY A 44 -12.02 7.45 10.74
C GLY A 44 -11.53 7.97 12.08
N ASP A 45 -12.08 7.43 13.16
CA ASP A 45 -11.77 7.81 14.55
C ASP A 45 -11.05 6.68 15.31
N GLY A 46 -10.61 5.65 14.60
CA GLY A 46 -10.02 4.44 15.17
C GLY A 46 -11.07 3.36 15.49
N ALA A 47 -12.31 3.74 15.81
CA ALA A 47 -13.43 2.80 15.96
C ALA A 47 -14.07 2.49 14.61
N PHE A 48 -14.34 3.51 13.80
CA PHE A 48 -14.93 3.36 12.47
C PHE A 48 -13.97 3.91 11.44
N ASN A 49 -13.50 3.06 10.53
CA ASN A 49 -12.40 3.41 9.64
C ASN A 49 -12.76 3.09 8.20
N HIS A 50 -12.77 4.11 7.34
CA HIS A 50 -13.04 3.91 5.92
C HIS A 50 -11.79 3.36 5.22
N VAL A 51 -11.97 2.26 4.49
CA VAL A 51 -10.86 1.54 3.83
C VAL A 51 -11.21 1.16 2.40
N LYS A 52 -10.18 1.02 1.56
CA LYS A 52 -10.26 0.41 0.22
C LYS A 52 -9.47 -0.89 0.19
N PHE A 53 -10.05 -1.94 -0.38
CA PHE A 53 -9.49 -3.29 -0.36
C PHE A 53 -9.89 -4.07 -1.61
N LEU A 54 -9.17 -5.17 -1.88
CA LEU A 54 -9.49 -6.11 -2.96
C LEU A 54 -10.39 -7.20 -2.40
N ASP A 55 -11.61 -7.32 -2.93
CA ASP A 55 -12.53 -8.37 -2.52
C ASP A 55 -12.21 -9.73 -3.16
N ALA A 56 -12.88 -10.78 -2.69
CA ALA A 56 -12.70 -12.14 -3.19
C ALA A 56 -13.10 -12.32 -4.67
N SER A 57 -13.89 -11.40 -5.22
CA SER A 57 -14.30 -11.37 -6.63
C SER A 57 -13.31 -10.60 -7.51
N GLY A 58 -12.22 -10.07 -6.94
CA GLY A 58 -11.21 -9.30 -7.67
C GLY A 58 -11.58 -7.83 -7.89
N ASN A 59 -12.59 -7.31 -7.18
CA ASN A 59 -12.98 -5.90 -7.28
C ASN A 59 -12.29 -5.08 -6.18
N PHE A 60 -11.62 -4.02 -6.58
CA PHE A 60 -11.08 -3.05 -5.64
C PHE A 60 -12.16 -2.05 -5.25
N LYS A 61 -12.65 -2.15 -4.02
CA LYS A 61 -13.81 -1.39 -3.51
C LYS A 61 -13.56 -0.86 -2.12
N TRP A 62 -14.54 -0.17 -1.55
CA TRP A 62 -14.45 0.44 -0.23
C TRP A 62 -15.46 -0.14 0.77
N GLY A 63 -15.25 0.15 2.04
CA GLY A 63 -16.17 -0.12 3.14
C GLY A 63 -15.60 0.37 4.48
N TYR A 64 -16.23 -0.04 5.57
CA TYR A 64 -15.84 0.34 6.92
C TYR A 64 -15.32 -0.86 7.72
N LEU A 65 -14.21 -0.63 8.43
CA LEU A 65 -13.80 -1.46 9.55
C LEU A 65 -14.39 -0.87 10.83
N ASN A 66 -15.22 -1.65 11.50
CA ASN A 66 -15.87 -1.27 12.75
C ASN A 66 -15.22 -2.02 13.90
N PHE A 67 -14.76 -1.27 14.90
CA PHE A 67 -14.00 -1.74 16.06
C PHE A 67 -12.92 -2.77 15.70
N PRO A 68 -12.04 -2.49 14.73
CA PRO A 68 -11.02 -3.45 14.33
C PRO A 68 -10.03 -3.72 15.49
N PRO A 69 -9.53 -4.96 15.61
CA PRO A 69 -8.60 -5.34 16.67
C PRO A 69 -7.23 -4.67 16.50
N ASP A 70 -6.45 -4.62 17.57
CA ASP A 70 -5.07 -4.12 17.53
C ASP A 70 -4.24 -4.76 16.40
N GLY A 71 -3.37 -3.95 15.79
CA GLY A 71 -2.55 -4.37 14.65
C GLY A 71 -3.28 -4.33 13.30
N TRP A 72 -4.55 -3.94 13.25
CA TRP A 72 -5.27 -3.70 11.99
C TRP A 72 -4.53 -2.69 11.11
N SER A 73 -4.19 -1.53 11.66
CA SER A 73 -3.63 -0.35 10.97
C SER A 73 -2.09 -0.32 10.92
N THR A 74 -1.45 -1.48 10.71
CA THR A 74 0.01 -1.51 10.67
C THR A 74 0.53 -0.87 9.38
N SER A 75 1.23 0.25 9.50
CA SER A 75 1.82 0.95 8.36
C SER A 75 2.83 0.09 7.60
N CYS A 76 2.85 0.16 6.27
CA CYS A 76 3.76 -0.64 5.45
C CYS A 76 5.25 -0.37 5.77
N ILE A 77 5.58 0.83 6.29
CA ILE A 77 6.95 1.22 6.66
C ILE A 77 7.50 0.50 7.88
N SER A 78 6.64 -0.17 8.66
CA SER A 78 7.06 -1.01 9.80
C SER A 78 7.60 -2.37 9.35
N TRP A 79 7.20 -2.81 8.14
CA TRP A 79 7.57 -4.11 7.58
C TRP A 79 8.11 -3.98 6.14
N PRO A 80 9.22 -3.23 5.92
CA PRO A 80 9.91 -3.20 4.64
C PRO A 80 10.57 -4.54 4.31
N TYR A 81 10.96 -4.68 3.05
CA TYR A 81 11.77 -5.80 2.57
C TYR A 81 13.22 -5.73 3.09
N LYS A 82 13.80 -4.52 3.13
CA LYS A 82 15.05 -4.26 3.84
C LYS A 82 14.98 -2.94 4.60
N TYR A 83 15.62 -2.92 5.76
CA TYR A 83 15.73 -1.76 6.64
C TYR A 83 17.06 -1.04 6.42
N ASN A 84 17.08 0.28 6.66
CA ASN A 84 18.29 1.09 6.79
C ASN A 84 19.24 1.05 5.56
N VAL A 85 18.71 0.91 4.34
CA VAL A 85 19.52 0.96 3.12
C VAL A 85 20.01 2.39 2.91
N LEU A 86 21.34 2.58 2.85
CA LEU A 86 21.93 3.90 2.66
C LEU A 86 21.87 4.30 1.18
N ILE A 87 21.12 5.35 0.87
CA ILE A 87 20.94 5.91 -0.48
C ILE A 87 21.22 7.41 -0.40
N SER A 88 22.25 7.87 -1.11
CA SER A 88 22.65 9.29 -1.14
C SER A 88 22.79 9.92 0.26
N GLY A 89 23.34 9.17 1.23
CA GLY A 89 23.54 9.64 2.61
C GLY A 89 22.34 9.48 3.55
N THR A 90 21.18 9.07 3.05
CA THR A 90 19.95 8.88 3.85
C THR A 90 19.61 7.39 3.97
N LYS A 91 19.15 6.97 5.15
CA LYS A 91 18.67 5.59 5.38
C LYS A 91 17.22 5.45 4.91
N TYR A 92 16.97 4.44 4.08
CA TYR A 92 15.65 4.13 3.56
C TYR A 92 15.18 2.72 3.91
N SER A 93 13.87 2.61 4.12
CA SER A 93 13.12 1.38 3.97
C SER A 93 12.93 1.06 2.48
N THR A 94 13.12 -0.20 2.11
CA THR A 94 12.99 -0.65 0.71
C THR A 94 11.99 -1.79 0.57
N TYR A 95 11.44 -1.93 -0.63
CA TYR A 95 10.39 -2.87 -0.98
C TYR A 95 10.73 -3.53 -2.31
N LEU A 96 10.42 -4.82 -2.45
CA LEU A 96 10.63 -5.59 -3.67
C LEU A 96 9.42 -5.46 -4.60
N LEU A 97 9.66 -5.12 -5.86
CA LEU A 97 8.66 -5.24 -6.92
C LEU A 97 8.70 -6.66 -7.50
N ARG A 98 7.67 -7.46 -7.23
CA ARG A 98 7.58 -8.86 -7.70
C ARG A 98 7.03 -9.00 -9.11
N LYS A 99 6.54 -7.90 -9.69
CA LYS A 99 6.02 -7.81 -11.05
C LYS A 99 6.50 -6.50 -11.66
N ASP A 100 6.40 -6.39 -12.98
CA ASP A 100 6.59 -5.12 -13.67
C ASP A 100 5.53 -4.12 -13.18
N CYS A 101 5.99 -2.97 -12.69
CA CYS A 101 5.10 -1.94 -12.14
C CYS A 101 5.28 -0.63 -12.88
N LYS A 102 4.17 -0.04 -13.33
CA LYS A 102 4.17 1.30 -13.91
C LYS A 102 4.43 2.34 -12.83
N ALA A 103 5.31 3.29 -13.12
CA ALA A 103 5.63 4.43 -12.31
C ALA A 103 5.16 5.73 -12.99
N TYR A 104 4.73 6.68 -12.18
CA TYR A 104 4.04 7.90 -12.60
C TYR A 104 4.63 9.11 -11.87
N TYR A 105 4.65 10.25 -12.56
CA TYR A 105 4.90 11.54 -11.94
C TYR A 105 3.77 11.89 -10.94
N PRO A 106 4.01 12.81 -10.00
CA PRO A 106 2.97 13.30 -9.09
C PRO A 106 1.72 13.86 -9.80
N SER A 107 1.87 14.34 -11.04
CA SER A 107 0.75 14.78 -11.88
C SER A 107 -0.12 13.65 -12.43
N GLY A 108 0.22 12.38 -12.15
CA GLY A 108 -0.43 11.19 -12.73
C GLY A 108 0.05 10.84 -14.13
N LYS A 109 0.93 11.64 -14.74
CA LYS A 109 1.54 11.32 -16.03
C LYS A 109 2.44 10.10 -15.90
N TYR A 110 2.31 9.14 -16.83
CA TYR A 110 3.22 7.99 -16.90
C TYR A 110 4.68 8.44 -17.05
N TRP A 111 5.58 7.78 -16.32
CA TRP A 111 7.02 8.01 -16.39
C TRP A 111 7.74 6.84 -17.07
N LYS A 112 7.71 5.66 -16.45
CA LYS A 112 8.30 4.43 -16.99
C LYS A 112 7.71 3.20 -16.31
N THR A 113 8.02 2.02 -16.85
CA THR A 113 7.83 0.75 -16.14
C THR A 113 9.12 0.38 -15.42
N ILE A 114 9.01 0.03 -14.14
CA ILE A 114 10.11 -0.54 -13.36
C ILE A 114 9.97 -2.07 -13.46
N PRO A 115 11.01 -2.79 -13.94
CA PRO A 115 10.95 -4.24 -14.09
C PRO A 115 10.77 -4.98 -12.76
N ALA A 116 10.18 -6.17 -12.84
CA ALA A 116 10.15 -7.13 -11.74
C ALA A 116 11.57 -7.44 -11.21
N GLY A 117 11.64 -7.78 -9.93
CA GLY A 117 12.89 -8.08 -9.22
C GLY A 117 13.66 -6.85 -8.73
N ARG A 118 13.26 -5.64 -9.12
CA ARG A 118 13.87 -4.40 -8.63
C ARG A 118 13.30 -4.01 -7.27
N GLN A 119 14.12 -3.33 -6.47
CA GLN A 119 13.65 -2.70 -5.24
C GLN A 119 13.28 -1.23 -5.47
N VAL A 120 12.38 -0.72 -4.63
CA VAL A 120 12.04 0.70 -4.53
C VAL A 120 12.21 1.17 -3.10
N ALA A 121 12.51 2.45 -2.89
CA ALA A 121 12.79 3.01 -1.58
C ALA A 121 11.81 4.12 -1.22
N THR A 122 11.32 4.09 0.02
CA THR A 122 10.47 5.13 0.61
C THR A 122 10.40 4.98 2.13
N ASN A 123 10.29 6.09 2.84
CA ASN A 123 10.09 6.14 4.30
C ASN A 123 8.68 6.62 4.69
N ASN A 124 7.74 6.67 3.74
CA ASN A 124 6.35 7.05 4.00
C ASN A 124 5.39 5.91 3.60
N ASP A 125 4.17 5.97 4.11
CA ASP A 125 3.06 5.07 3.74
C ASP A 125 2.07 5.71 2.75
N THR A 126 2.42 6.89 2.22
CA THR A 126 1.58 7.71 1.34
C THR A 126 1.22 6.99 0.04
N MET A 127 -0.07 6.97 -0.25
CA MET A 127 -0.69 6.51 -1.49
C MET A 127 -1.29 7.70 -2.24
N GLY A 128 -1.54 7.54 -3.54
CA GLY A 128 -2.21 8.56 -4.35
C GLY A 128 -3.63 8.84 -3.85
N GLU A 129 -4.02 10.12 -3.86
CA GLU A 129 -5.37 10.57 -3.47
C GLU A 129 -6.43 10.04 -4.44
N ASN A 130 -6.32 10.43 -5.71
CA ASN A 130 -7.21 9.96 -6.79
C ASN A 130 -6.91 8.53 -7.26
N TYR A 131 -5.71 8.04 -6.99
CA TYR A 131 -5.24 6.72 -7.40
C TYR A 131 -4.73 5.94 -6.19
N PRO A 132 -5.64 5.45 -5.31
CA PRO A 132 -5.32 4.80 -4.05
C PRO A 132 -4.58 3.47 -4.18
N TYR A 133 -4.21 3.06 -5.39
CA TYR A 133 -3.41 1.87 -5.67
C TYR A 133 -1.95 2.22 -6.05
N LEU A 134 -1.61 3.50 -6.17
CA LEU A 134 -0.26 3.96 -6.46
C LEU A 134 0.43 4.40 -5.16
N LYS A 135 1.61 3.84 -4.87
CA LYS A 135 2.42 4.14 -3.68
C LYS A 135 3.51 5.14 -3.99
N SER A 136 3.64 6.19 -3.17
CA SER A 136 4.73 7.16 -3.28
C SER A 136 6.09 6.49 -3.02
N ILE A 137 7.06 6.71 -3.90
CA ILE A 137 8.44 6.22 -3.81
C ILE A 137 9.45 7.31 -4.21
N ASP A 138 10.62 7.26 -3.57
CA ASP A 138 11.70 8.25 -3.76
C ASP A 138 12.77 7.75 -4.74
N TYR A 139 13.11 6.47 -4.64
CA TYR A 139 14.13 5.83 -5.47
C TYR A 139 13.68 4.46 -5.99
N TYR A 140 14.33 4.01 -7.05
CA TYR A 140 14.27 2.64 -7.51
C TYR A 140 15.68 2.10 -7.80
N GLN A 141 15.84 0.78 -7.70
CA GLN A 141 17.09 0.09 -8.02
C GLN A 141 17.21 -0.03 -9.54
N GLY A 142 18.02 0.83 -10.15
CA GLY A 142 18.44 0.75 -11.55
C GLY A 142 19.55 -0.29 -11.75
N ASP A 143 20.20 -0.22 -12.91
CA ASP A 143 21.27 -1.17 -13.29
C ASP A 143 22.61 -0.82 -12.65
N SER A 144 22.89 0.48 -12.49
CA SER A 144 24.15 0.97 -11.93
C SER A 144 24.04 1.40 -10.46
N GLY A 145 22.87 1.25 -9.84
CA GLY A 145 22.63 1.66 -8.46
C GLY A 145 21.22 2.23 -8.24
N TRP A 146 21.07 3.03 -7.18
CA TRP A 146 19.81 3.68 -6.87
C TRP A 146 19.61 4.95 -7.69
N GLU A 147 18.44 5.07 -8.31
CA GLU A 147 18.09 6.21 -9.16
C GLU A 147 16.84 6.91 -8.60
N ARG A 148 16.84 8.25 -8.67
CA ARG A 148 15.74 9.07 -8.16
C ARG A 148 14.51 8.96 -9.07
N VAL A 149 13.35 8.69 -8.49
CA VAL A 149 12.10 8.55 -9.25
C VAL A 149 11.62 9.92 -9.67
N CYS A 150 11.33 10.10 -10.97
CA CYS A 150 10.78 11.34 -11.52
C CYS A 150 11.59 12.61 -11.18
N GLY A 151 12.89 12.49 -10.90
CA GLY A 151 13.75 13.60 -10.46
C GLY A 151 13.56 14.05 -9.01
N ASN A 152 12.54 13.57 -8.29
CA ASN A 152 12.35 13.81 -6.86
C ASN A 152 11.58 12.66 -6.19
N TYR A 153 10.30 12.51 -6.51
CA TYR A 153 9.49 11.37 -6.09
C TYR A 153 8.45 11.10 -7.16
N GLY A 154 7.91 9.89 -7.15
CA GLY A 154 6.79 9.52 -8.00
C GLY A 154 5.93 8.48 -7.31
N PHE A 155 5.05 7.86 -8.08
CA PHE A 155 4.16 6.82 -7.57
C PHE A 155 4.25 5.56 -8.41
N VAL A 156 4.32 4.40 -7.77
CA VAL A 156 4.37 3.08 -8.42
C VAL A 156 3.07 2.30 -8.17
N ASP A 157 2.56 1.61 -9.17
CA ASP A 157 1.41 0.70 -8.97
C ASP A 157 1.80 -0.43 -8.01
N THR A 158 1.07 -0.55 -6.91
CA THR A 158 1.32 -1.57 -5.89
C THR A 158 0.89 -2.97 -6.31
N GLY A 159 0.05 -3.07 -7.34
CA GLY A 159 -0.61 -4.30 -7.75
C GLY A 159 -1.79 -4.69 -6.83
N ILE A 160 -2.15 -3.87 -5.84
CA ILE A 160 -3.17 -4.18 -4.83
C ILE A 160 -4.54 -4.50 -5.43
N ARG A 161 -4.85 -3.96 -6.61
CA ARG A 161 -6.10 -4.23 -7.36
C ARG A 161 -6.14 -5.59 -8.05
N SER A 162 -5.01 -6.29 -8.10
CA SER A 162 -4.86 -7.62 -8.74
C SER A 162 -4.40 -8.69 -7.75
N GLY A 163 -3.89 -8.28 -6.60
CA GLY A 163 -3.46 -9.14 -5.51
C GLY A 163 -3.00 -8.29 -4.33
N SER A 164 -3.71 -8.39 -3.21
CA SER A 164 -3.48 -7.65 -1.95
C SER A 164 -2.72 -8.48 -0.91
N ARG A 165 -2.78 -9.82 -1.01
CA ARG A 165 -2.12 -10.74 -0.08
C ARG A 165 -0.60 -10.66 -0.16
N TYR A 166 0.08 -10.89 0.97
CA TYR A 166 1.55 -10.89 1.08
C TYR A 166 2.27 -11.75 0.04
N ASN A 167 1.66 -12.81 -0.49
CA ASN A 167 2.24 -13.72 -1.49
C ASN A 167 1.83 -13.38 -2.94
N LYS A 168 0.99 -12.37 -3.17
CA LYS A 168 0.45 -12.01 -4.50
C LYS A 168 0.71 -10.56 -4.89
N ILE A 169 0.80 -9.66 -3.92
CA ILE A 169 1.02 -8.23 -4.16
C ILE A 169 2.35 -7.97 -4.86
N ALA A 170 2.36 -6.99 -5.77
CA ALA A 170 3.53 -6.65 -6.56
C ALA A 170 4.53 -5.84 -5.72
N PHE A 171 4.05 -4.81 -5.00
CA PHE A 171 4.84 -4.05 -4.04
C PHE A 171 4.90 -4.80 -2.71
N TYR A 172 6.02 -5.48 -2.46
CA TYR A 172 6.19 -6.33 -1.28
C TYR A 172 7.23 -5.76 -0.33
N GLY A 173 6.90 -5.72 0.97
CA GLY A 173 7.83 -5.45 2.05
C GLY A 173 8.35 -6.74 2.67
N GLY A 174 8.04 -6.95 3.94
CA GLY A 174 8.41 -8.14 4.72
C GLY A 174 7.26 -8.65 5.60
N TRP A 175 6.02 -8.23 5.30
CA TRP A 175 4.86 -8.56 6.13
C TRP A 175 4.33 -9.96 5.95
#